data_AF-A0A2D3TNT3-F1
#
_entry.id   AF-A0A2D3TNT3-F1
#
_cell.length_a   1.000
_cell.length_b   1.000
_cell.length_c   1.000
_cell.angle_alpha   90.00
_cell.angle_beta   90.00
_cell.angle_gamma   90.00
#
_symmetry.space_group_name_H-M   'P 1'
#
loop_
_entity.id
_entity.type
_entity.pdbx_description
1 polymer ?
#
loop_
_entity_poly.entity_id
_entity_poly.type
_entity_poly.pdbx_seq_one_letter_code
_entity_poly.pdbx_strand_id
1 'polypeptide(L)'
;MSDPYIKVYCSKETKTIFDSFYEQNKGIFGTKANMFRVMVSNLPVLANQSNVKLSNPESKGIEQKISEIESIVVGKLDEIDQKLSYYLKNKCKTEEGKDV
;
A
#
# COMPACT_ATOMS: atom_id res chain seq x y z
N MET A 1 6.34 18.12 43.07
CA MET A 1 7.27 17.09 42.58
C MET A 1 6.74 16.57 41.27
N SER A 2 7.45 16.79 40.17
CA SER A 2 7.10 16.33 38.83
C SER A 2 7.35 14.82 38.73
N ASP A 3 6.30 14.07 38.41
CA ASP A 3 6.33 12.63 38.20
C ASP A 3 7.42 12.29 37.15
N PRO A 4 8.51 11.59 37.51
CA PRO A 4 9.67 11.40 36.62
C PRO A 4 9.43 10.38 35.50
N TYR A 5 8.21 9.88 35.37
CA TYR A 5 7.85 8.86 34.39
C TYR A 5 6.79 9.40 33.43
N ILE A 6 7.05 9.24 32.12
CA ILE A 6 6.06 9.48 31.07
C ILE A 6 4.86 8.58 31.35
N LYS A 7 3.71 9.17 31.65
CA LYS A 7 2.44 8.43 31.70
C LYS A 7 2.07 8.04 30.27
N VAL A 8 2.45 6.83 29.89
CA VAL A 8 1.99 6.21 28.65
C VAL A 8 0.54 5.77 28.87
N TYR A 9 -0.39 6.50 28.28
CA TYR A 9 -1.79 6.11 28.26
C TYR A 9 -2.00 5.02 27.19
N CYS A 10 -2.52 3.87 27.59
CA CYS A 10 -2.99 2.84 26.67
C CYS A 10 -4.50 2.66 26.83
N SER A 11 -5.18 2.19 25.77
CA SER A 11 -6.61 1.89 25.84
C SER A 11 -6.85 0.72 26.82
N LYS A 12 -8.06 0.64 27.38
CA LYS A 12 -8.45 -0.47 28.27
C LYS A 12 -8.27 -1.82 27.58
N GLU A 13 -8.58 -1.90 26.29
CA GLU A 13 -8.45 -3.10 25.48
C GLU A 13 -6.99 -3.55 25.35
N THR A 14 -6.09 -2.64 24.96
CA THR A 14 -4.66 -2.93 24.85
C THR A 14 -4.06 -3.38 26.18
N LYS A 15 -4.49 -2.75 27.29
CA LYS A 15 -4.07 -3.15 28.63
C LYS A 15 -4.49 -4.59 28.95
N THR A 16 -5.74 -4.94 28.66
CA THR A 16 -6.27 -6.30 28.91
C THR A 16 -5.53 -7.35 28.09
N ILE A 17 -5.22 -7.06 26.83
CA ILE A 17 -4.44 -7.97 25.96
C ILE A 17 -3.04 -8.18 26.53
N PHE A 18 -2.36 -7.08 26.91
CA PHE A 18 -1.02 -7.16 27.51
C PHE A 18 -1.01 -7.94 28.83
N ASP A 19 -1.97 -7.65 29.71
CA ASP A 19 -2.07 -8.31 31.02
C ASP A 19 -2.36 -9.81 30.87
N SER A 20 -3.25 -10.19 29.94
CA SER A 20 -3.52 -11.61 29.62
C SER A 20 -2.28 -12.33 29.12
N PHE A 21 -1.55 -11.73 28.17
CA PHE A 21 -0.32 -12.30 27.64
C PHE A 21 0.78 -12.40 28.71
N TYR A 22 0.89 -11.41 29.59
CA TYR A 22 1.79 -11.45 30.74
C TYR A 22 1.48 -12.63 31.67
N GLU A 23 0.23 -12.79 32.10
CA GLU A 23 -0.14 -13.85 33.03
C GLU A 23 0.14 -15.26 32.48
N GLN A 24 -0.02 -15.45 31.18
CA GLN A 24 0.31 -16.73 30.51
C GLN A 24 1.82 -17.01 30.47
N ASN A 25 2.65 -15.98 30.38
CA ASN A 25 4.09 -16.12 30.15
C ASN A 25 4.96 -15.67 31.32
N LYS A 26 4.35 -15.33 32.48
CA LYS A 26 5.06 -14.79 33.65
C LYS A 26 6.12 -15.73 34.21
N GLY A 27 5.98 -17.05 34.03
CA GLY A 27 7.00 -18.02 34.42
C GLY A 27 8.30 -17.89 33.60
N ILE A 28 8.19 -17.45 32.35
CA ILE A 28 9.32 -17.27 31.43
C ILE A 28 9.93 -15.89 31.60
N PHE A 29 9.09 -14.85 31.68
CA PHE A 29 9.57 -13.47 31.73
C PHE A 29 9.89 -12.99 33.16
N GLY A 30 9.34 -13.64 34.20
CA GLY A 30 9.51 -13.29 35.61
C GLY A 30 8.80 -12.00 36.03
N THR A 31 8.87 -10.92 35.24
CA THR A 31 8.26 -9.63 35.53
C THR A 31 7.71 -8.94 34.28
N LYS A 32 6.73 -8.03 34.46
CA LYS A 32 6.19 -7.20 33.36
C LYS A 32 7.27 -6.34 32.69
N ALA A 33 8.25 -5.88 33.47
CA ALA A 33 9.39 -5.10 32.98
C ALA A 33 10.26 -5.90 32.01
N ASN A 34 10.48 -7.19 32.28
CA ASN A 34 11.22 -8.07 31.38
C ASN A 34 10.46 -8.32 30.08
N MET A 35 9.13 -8.52 30.15
CA MET A 35 8.29 -8.64 28.95
C MET A 35 8.33 -7.37 28.09
N PHE A 36 8.22 -6.20 28.71
CA PHE A 36 8.35 -4.92 28.01
C PHE A 36 9.73 -4.76 27.38
N ARG A 37 10.81 -5.11 28.10
CA ARG A 37 12.18 -5.07 27.58
C ARG A 37 12.35 -6.00 26.38
N VAL A 38 11.76 -7.20 26.40
CA VAL A 38 11.77 -8.14 25.27
C VAL A 38 11.00 -7.58 24.08
N MET A 39 9.79 -7.05 24.29
CA MET A 39 9.00 -6.43 23.22
C MET A 39 9.74 -5.25 22.58
N VAL A 40 10.35 -4.37 23.39
CA VAL A 40 11.11 -3.21 22.90
C VAL A 40 12.43 -3.61 22.24
N SER A 41 13.12 -4.62 22.74
CA SER A 41 14.35 -5.10 22.11
C SER A 41 14.08 -5.77 20.76
N ASN A 42 12.89 -6.35 20.61
CA ASN A 42 12.45 -6.99 19.36
C ASN A 42 11.62 -6.06 18.47
N LEU A 43 11.27 -4.85 18.91
CA LEU A 43 10.53 -3.86 18.12
C LEU A 43 11.16 -3.59 16.76
N PRO A 44 12.50 -3.46 16.61
CA PRO A 44 13.11 -3.29 15.29
C PRO A 44 12.87 -4.49 14.37
N VAL A 45 12.92 -5.72 14.91
CA VAL A 45 12.68 -6.95 14.14
C VAL A 45 11.20 -7.07 13.77
N LEU A 46 10.30 -6.80 14.71
CA LEU A 46 8.85 -6.78 14.49
C LEU A 46 8.44 -5.66 13.52
N ALA A 47 9.05 -4.49 13.63
CA ALA A 47 8.84 -3.35 12.73
C ALA A 47 9.34 -3.65 11.32
N ASN A 48 10.50 -4.31 11.19
CA ASN A 48 11.03 -4.76 9.91
C ASN A 48 10.15 -5.84 9.28
N GLN A 49 9.53 -6.71 10.09
CA GLN A 49 8.54 -7.69 9.61
C GLN A 49 7.20 -7.05 9.24
N SER A 50 6.76 -5.99 9.93
CA SER A 50 5.56 -5.22 9.54
C SER A 50 5.78 -4.29 8.34
N ASN A 51 7.04 -4.03 7.95
CA ASN A 51 7.41 -3.34 6.72
C ASN A 51 7.55 -4.28 5.51
N VAL A 52 7.31 -5.58 5.68
CA VAL A 52 6.90 -6.40 4.55
C VAL A 52 5.56 -5.83 4.15
N LYS A 53 5.54 -4.98 3.10
CA LYS A 53 4.33 -4.55 2.40
C LYS A 53 3.42 -5.77 2.36
N LEU A 54 2.39 -5.77 3.18
CA LEU A 54 1.37 -6.80 3.24
C LEU A 54 0.65 -6.63 1.91
N SER A 55 1.24 -7.19 0.85
CA SER A 55 0.71 -7.10 -0.50
C SER A 55 -0.55 -7.94 -0.46
N ASN A 56 -1.67 -7.28 -0.19
CA ASN A 56 -2.98 -7.89 -0.22
C ASN A 56 -3.09 -8.59 -1.59
N PRO A 57 -3.33 -9.92 -1.66
CA PRO A 57 -3.47 -10.61 -2.93
C PRO A 57 -4.52 -9.94 -3.84
N GLU A 58 -5.55 -9.31 -3.26
CA GLU A 58 -6.52 -8.50 -4.00
C GLU A 58 -5.89 -7.23 -4.62
N SER A 59 -4.94 -6.58 -3.94
CA SER A 59 -4.29 -5.37 -4.47
C SER A 59 -3.43 -5.71 -5.70
N LYS A 60 -2.73 -6.85 -5.69
CA LYS A 60 -2.00 -7.33 -6.87
C LYS A 60 -2.93 -7.65 -8.04
N GLY A 61 -4.09 -8.25 -7.77
CA GLY A 61 -5.10 -8.51 -8.79
C GLY A 61 -5.71 -7.24 -9.38
N ILE A 62 -5.92 -6.21 -8.55
CA ILE A 62 -6.40 -4.89 -8.99
C ILE A 62 -5.32 -4.19 -9.85
N GLU A 63 -4.06 -4.22 -9.42
CA GLU A 63 -2.93 -3.59 -10.13
C GLU A 63 -2.70 -4.21 -11.52
N GLN A 64 -2.85 -5.53 -11.64
CA GLN A 64 -2.83 -6.24 -12.93
C GLN A 64 -4.00 -5.83 -13.84
N LYS A 65 -5.22 -5.76 -13.30
CA LYS A 65 -6.40 -5.33 -14.07
C LYS A 65 -6.29 -3.88 -14.54
N ILE A 66 -5.74 -2.99 -13.70
CA ILE A 66 -5.47 -1.60 -14.09
C ILE A 66 -4.47 -1.57 -15.24
N SER A 67 -3.38 -2.34 -15.15
CA SER A 67 -2.37 -2.41 -16.22
C SER A 67 -2.95 -2.94 -17.55
N GLU A 68 -3.84 -3.94 -17.50
CA GLU A 68 -4.55 -4.43 -18.68
C GLU A 68 -5.46 -3.37 -19.31
N ILE A 69 -6.22 -2.65 -18.48
CA ILE A 69 -7.10 -1.56 -18.94
C ILE A 69 -6.29 -0.45 -19.58
N GLU A 70 -5.18 -0.03 -18.96
CA GLU A 70 -4.28 1.00 -19.50
C GLU A 70 -3.76 0.60 -20.89
N SER A 71 -3.31 -0.65 -21.05
CA SER A 71 -2.86 -1.18 -22.34
C SER A 71 -3.95 -1.13 -23.42
N ILE A 72 -5.18 -1.54 -23.08
CA ILE A 72 -6.33 -1.49 -24.01
C ILE A 72 -6.68 -0.05 -24.39
N VAL A 73 -6.66 0.87 -23.43
CA VAL A 73 -6.99 2.29 -23.67
C VAL A 73 -5.94 2.92 -24.58
N VAL A 74 -4.66 2.70 -24.32
CA VAL A 74 -3.56 3.19 -25.17
C VAL A 74 -3.70 2.65 -26.59
N GLY A 75 -3.91 1.34 -26.77
CA GLY A 75 -4.08 0.75 -28.10
C GLY A 75 -5.27 1.33 -28.88
N LYS A 76 -6.41 1.58 -28.20
CA LYS A 76 -7.57 2.22 -28.83
C LYS A 76 -7.32 3.68 -29.20
N LEU A 77 -6.57 4.42 -28.37
CA LEU A 77 -6.20 5.80 -28.67
C LEU A 77 -5.29 5.86 -29.91
N ASP A 78 -4.32 4.95 -30.02
CA ASP A 78 -3.45 4.86 -31.18
C ASP A 78 -4.23 4.55 -32.47
N GLU A 79 -5.21 3.63 -32.41
CA GLU A 79 -6.08 3.35 -33.57
C GLU A 79 -6.91 4.56 -34.00
N ILE A 80 -7.42 5.34 -33.04
CA ILE A 80 -8.19 6.55 -33.32
C ILE A 80 -7.28 7.61 -33.95
N ASP A 81 -6.08 7.80 -33.39
CA ASP A 81 -5.10 8.77 -33.89
C ASP A 81 -4.67 8.46 -35.33
N GLN A 82 -4.42 7.18 -35.63
CA GLN A 82 -4.12 6.72 -37.00
C GLN A 82 -5.28 6.97 -37.96
N LYS A 83 -6.53 6.67 -37.56
CA LYS A 83 -7.72 6.89 -38.39
C LYS A 83 -7.95 8.38 -38.66
N LEU A 84 -7.79 9.23 -37.64
CA LEU A 84 -7.90 10.68 -37.80
C LEU A 84 -6.81 11.23 -38.71
N SER A 85 -5.57 10.81 -38.49
CA SER A 85 -4.43 11.18 -39.34
C SER A 85 -4.65 10.79 -40.80
N TYR A 86 -5.15 9.57 -41.05
CA TYR A 86 -5.50 9.11 -42.39
C TYR A 86 -6.63 9.94 -43.02
N TYR A 87 -7.70 10.20 -42.26
CA TYR A 87 -8.84 10.98 -42.74
C TYR A 87 -8.45 12.42 -43.11
N LEU A 88 -7.68 13.09 -42.25
CA LEU A 88 -7.16 14.43 -42.50
C LEU A 88 -6.26 14.46 -43.74
N LYS A 89 -5.35 13.51 -43.88
CA LYS A 89 -4.45 13.41 -45.04
C LYS A 89 -5.21 13.22 -46.35
N ASN A 90 -6.29 12.44 -46.33
CA ASN A 90 -7.12 12.24 -47.52
C ASN A 90 -7.98 13.46 -47.83
N LYS A 91 -8.49 14.17 -46.81
CA LYS A 91 -9.27 15.39 -47.02
C LYS A 91 -8.42 16.49 -47.67
N CYS A 92 -7.19 16.71 -47.19
CA CYS A 92 -6.27 17.69 -47.79
C CYS A 92 -5.97 17.39 -49.28
N LYS A 93 -5.71 16.13 -49.63
CA LYS A 93 -5.49 15.73 -51.04
C LYS A 93 -6.71 15.94 -51.95
N THR A 94 -7.92 15.89 -51.39
CA THR A 94 -9.16 16.05 -52.15
C THR A 94 -9.49 17.53 -52.40
N GLU A 95 -8.99 18.42 -51.55
CA GLU A 95 -9.13 19.88 -51.69
C GLU A 95 -8.07 20.45 -52.66
N GLU A 96 -6.83 19.93 -52.65
CA GLU A 96 -5.79 20.31 -53.62
C GLU A 96 -6.11 19.93 -55.09
N GLY A 97 -6.99 18.96 -55.32
CA GLY A 97 -7.41 18.52 -56.65
C GLY A 97 -8.60 19.29 -57.25
N LYS A 98 -9.15 20.28 -56.54
CA LYS A 98 -10.31 21.08 -56.99
C LYS A 98 -9.95 22.48 -57.49
N ASP A 99 -8.70 22.90 -57.35
CA ASP A 99 -8.16 24.14 -57.92
C ASP A 99 -7.37 23.86 -59.22
N VAL A 100 -8.03 23.25 -60.23
CA VAL A 100 -7.63 23.31 -61.66
C VAL A 100 -8.89 23.33 -62.53
#